data_AF-A0A7S2PBG1-F1
#
_entry.id   AF-A0A7S2PBG1-F1
#
_cell.length_a   1.000
_cell.length_b   1.000
_cell.length_c   1.000
_cell.angle_alpha   90.00
_cell.angle_beta   90.00
_cell.angle_gamma   90.00
#
_symmetry.space_group_name_H-M   'P 1'
#
loop_
_entity.id
_entity.type
_entity.pdbx_description
1 polymer ?
#
loop_
_entity_poly.entity_id
_entity_poly.type
_entity_poly.pdbx_seq_one_letter_code
_entity_poly.pdbx_strand_id
1 'polypeptide(L)'
;MSGNEEVPVNSSPQQQQHSAKASFFEIYNEKVYDLLSSNVNMLQESLAVREDSSKGVYVEGLMEHDVTNTADAMDVLRVGNDNRRVASTSMNRVSSRSHAVFVLTVKNVISN
;
A
#
# COMPACT_ATOMS: atom_id res chain seq x y z
N MET A 1 -25.56 9.07 -57.18
CA MET A 1 -24.67 9.77 -56.22
C MET A 1 -25.60 10.40 -55.19
N SER A 2 -25.62 10.08 -53.91
CA SER A 2 -24.65 9.41 -53.05
C SER A 2 -25.44 8.70 -51.94
N GLY A 3 -25.14 7.43 -51.66
CA GLY A 3 -25.65 6.74 -50.47
C GLY A 3 -24.85 7.22 -49.26
N ASN A 4 -25.54 7.62 -48.20
CA ASN A 4 -24.90 7.85 -46.91
C ASN A 4 -24.82 6.50 -46.19
N GLU A 5 -23.63 5.89 -46.19
CA GLU A 5 -23.31 4.78 -45.31
C GLU A 5 -23.07 5.36 -43.90
N GLU A 6 -24.01 5.14 -42.99
CA GLU A 6 -23.77 5.36 -41.56
C GLU A 6 -22.78 4.31 -41.06
N VAL A 7 -21.57 4.75 -40.72
CA VAL A 7 -20.55 3.90 -40.09
C VAL A 7 -20.91 3.72 -38.60
N PRO A 8 -21.06 2.48 -38.09
CA PRO A 8 -21.33 2.28 -36.67
C PRO A 8 -20.05 2.48 -35.87
N VAL A 9 -20.00 3.55 -35.06
CA VAL A 9 -18.96 3.75 -34.04
C VAL A 9 -19.25 2.80 -32.88
N ASN A 10 -18.78 1.57 -32.97
CA ASN A 10 -18.76 0.64 -31.84
C ASN A 10 -17.50 0.91 -31.01
N SER A 11 -17.54 1.95 -30.16
CA SER A 11 -16.54 2.16 -29.11
C SER A 11 -17.09 1.61 -27.80
N SER A 12 -17.03 0.29 -27.62
CA SER A 12 -17.18 -0.33 -26.30
C SER A 12 -16.11 0.28 -25.39
N PRO A 13 -16.45 0.91 -24.25
CA PRO A 13 -15.43 1.33 -23.30
C PRO A 13 -14.70 0.08 -22.82
N GLN A 14 -13.41 -0.04 -23.14
CA GLN A 14 -12.54 -1.05 -22.55
C GLN A 14 -12.65 -0.89 -21.03
N GLN A 15 -13.28 -1.86 -20.37
CA GLN A 15 -13.44 -1.84 -18.91
C GLN A 15 -12.05 -2.02 -18.29
N GLN A 16 -11.38 -0.91 -18.03
CA GLN A 16 -10.08 -0.90 -17.38
C GLN A 16 -10.29 -1.14 -15.88
N GLN A 17 -9.84 -2.29 -15.39
CA GLN A 17 -10.01 -2.64 -13.98
C GLN A 17 -8.75 -2.24 -13.22
N HIS A 18 -8.89 -1.31 -12.29
CA HIS A 18 -7.82 -0.87 -11.41
C HIS A 18 -8.02 -1.45 -10.01
N SER A 19 -6.92 -1.84 -9.37
CA SER A 19 -6.89 -2.13 -7.93
C SER A 19 -5.75 -1.36 -7.29
N ALA A 20 -5.97 -0.85 -6.08
CA ALA A 20 -4.94 -0.17 -5.31
C ALA A 20 -4.83 -0.79 -3.93
N LYS A 21 -3.60 -0.85 -3.42
CA LYS A 21 -3.29 -1.34 -2.08
C LYS A 21 -2.35 -0.39 -1.38
N ALA A 22 -2.54 -0.18 -0.09
CA ALA A 22 -1.66 0.61 0.75
C ALA A 22 -0.98 -0.25 1.81
N SER A 23 0.29 0.00 2.06
CA SER A 23 1.03 -0.53 3.21
C SER A 23 1.79 0.60 3.90
N PHE A 24 2.05 0.45 5.20
CA PHE A 24 2.75 1.46 5.98
C PHE A 24 3.63 0.79 7.02
N PHE A 25 4.92 1.08 7.00
CA PHE A 25 5.88 0.54 7.95
C PHE A 25 6.88 1.61 8.38
N GLU A 26 7.57 1.35 9.49
CA GLU A 26 8.73 2.14 9.89
C GLU A 26 10.01 1.32 9.93
N ILE A 27 11.09 1.98 9.52
CA ILE A 27 12.45 1.49 9.64
C ILE A 27 13.07 2.21 10.83
N TYR A 28 13.50 1.45 11.83
CA TYR A 28 14.39 1.99 12.86
C TYR A 28 15.34 0.95 13.39
N ASN A 29 16.56 1.40 13.64
CA ASN A 29 17.69 0.55 13.98
C ASN A 29 17.82 -0.63 13.00
N GLU A 30 17.72 -0.33 11.70
CA GLU A 30 17.85 -1.28 10.58
C GLU A 30 16.80 -2.41 10.57
N LYS A 31 15.75 -2.29 11.39
CA LYS A 31 14.65 -3.24 11.47
C LYS A 31 13.35 -2.60 10.96
N VAL A 32 12.56 -3.39 10.25
CA VAL A 32 11.25 -3.00 9.70
C VAL A 32 10.14 -3.40 10.65
N TYR A 33 9.15 -2.54 10.86
CA TYR A 33 8.02 -2.79 11.74
C TYR A 33 6.74 -2.35 11.05
N ASP A 34 5.75 -3.22 11.05
CA ASP A 34 4.45 -2.92 10.49
C ASP A 34 3.73 -1.88 11.35
N LEU A 35 3.25 -0.80 10.73
CA LEU A 35 2.48 0.23 11.41
C LEU A 35 0.97 -0.01 11.30
N LEU A 36 0.51 -0.98 10.50
CA LEU A 36 -0.91 -1.25 10.27
C LEU A 36 -1.45 -2.42 11.11
N SER A 37 -0.59 -3.07 11.91
CA SER A 37 -1.05 -4.12 12.80
C SER A 37 -1.97 -3.58 13.90
N SER A 38 -3.09 -4.28 14.12
CA SER A 38 -4.02 -4.01 15.21
C SER A 38 -3.55 -4.59 16.55
N ASN A 39 -2.52 -5.44 16.54
CA ASN A 39 -1.97 -6.06 17.73
C ASN A 39 -0.73 -5.32 18.22
N VAL A 40 -0.79 -4.77 19.44
CA VAL A 40 0.29 -4.00 20.06
C VAL A 40 1.60 -4.79 20.18
N ASN A 41 1.54 -6.11 20.32
CA ASN A 41 2.74 -6.96 20.35
C ASN A 41 3.38 -7.06 18.96
N MET A 42 2.57 -7.12 17.90
CA MET A 42 3.07 -7.19 16.52
C MET A 42 3.65 -5.85 16.04
N LEU A 43 3.18 -4.71 16.59
CA LEU A 43 3.81 -3.40 16.36
C LEU A 43 5.26 -3.33 16.89
N GLN A 44 5.64 -4.26 17.77
CA GLN A 44 6.98 -4.36 18.35
C GLN A 44 7.82 -5.47 17.70
N GLU A 45 7.22 -6.28 16.85
CA GLU A 45 7.91 -7.37 16.16
C GLU A 45 8.53 -6.85 14.86
N SER A 46 9.82 -7.10 14.69
CA SER A 46 10.49 -6.70 13.46
C SER A 46 10.21 -7.71 12.35
N LEU A 47 9.77 -7.22 11.20
CA LEU A 47 9.57 -8.00 9.99
C LEU A 47 10.89 -8.25 9.26
N ALA A 48 10.98 -9.42 8.61
CA ALA A 48 12.13 -9.79 7.81
C ALA A 48 12.06 -9.19 6.41
N VAL A 49 13.15 -8.59 5.96
CA VAL A 49 13.32 -8.17 4.56
C VAL A 49 13.88 -9.36 3.78
N ARG A 50 13.23 -9.70 2.66
CA ARG A 50 13.58 -10.82 1.79
C ARG A 50 13.71 -10.36 0.34
N GLU A 51 14.32 -11.20 -0.47
CA GLU A 51 14.46 -10.97 -1.91
C GLU A 51 13.82 -12.15 -2.66
N ASP A 52 13.01 -11.84 -3.65
CA ASP A 52 12.39 -12.79 -4.57
C ASP A 52 12.77 -12.43 -6.01
N SER A 53 13.03 -13.43 -6.84
CA SER A 53 13.50 -13.23 -8.22
C SER A 53 12.47 -12.54 -9.13
N SER A 54 11.17 -12.61 -8.78
CA SER A 54 10.09 -11.99 -9.53
C SER A 54 9.62 -10.66 -8.93
N LYS A 55 9.65 -10.52 -7.61
CA LYS A 55 9.14 -9.33 -6.88
C LYS A 55 10.23 -8.36 -6.44
N GLY A 56 11.50 -8.75 -6.53
CA GLY A 56 12.61 -7.99 -5.96
C GLY A 56 12.60 -8.05 -4.43
N VAL A 57 13.12 -7.00 -3.80
CA VAL A 57 13.17 -6.89 -2.33
C VAL A 57 11.78 -6.57 -1.77
N TYR A 58 11.31 -7.36 -0.81
CA TYR A 58 10.01 -7.20 -0.16
C TYR A 58 10.11 -7.47 1.36
N VAL A 59 9.11 -7.00 2.10
CA VAL A 59 9.00 -7.23 3.54
C VAL A 59 8.03 -8.38 3.77
N GLU A 60 8.51 -9.47 4.37
CA GLU A 60 7.68 -10.63 4.68
C GLU A 60 6.74 -10.31 5.85
N GLY A 61 5.45 -10.62 5.69
CA GLY A 61 4.44 -10.40 6.73
C GLY A 61 3.92 -8.96 6.83
N LEU A 62 4.35 -8.06 5.92
CA LEU A 62 3.83 -6.69 5.86
C LEU A 62 2.36 -6.69 5.44
N MET A 63 1.49 -6.03 6.22
CA MET A 63 0.08 -5.88 5.90
C MET A 63 -0.13 -4.91 4.72
N GLU A 64 -1.00 -5.32 3.81
CA GLU A 64 -1.52 -4.49 2.73
C GLU A 64 -3.04 -4.35 2.88
N HIS A 65 -3.54 -3.13 2.78
CA HIS A 65 -4.97 -2.83 2.78
C HIS A 65 -5.42 -2.46 1.38
N ASP A 66 -6.51 -3.07 0.91
CA ASP A 66 -7.15 -2.63 -0.33
C ASP A 66 -7.72 -1.22 -0.14
N VAL A 67 -7.47 -0.35 -1.11
CA VAL A 67 -7.86 1.05 -1.10
C VAL A 67 -8.71 1.30 -2.33
N THR A 68 -9.96 1.73 -2.12
CA THR A 68 -10.91 2.00 -3.22
C THR A 68 -11.05 3.49 -3.51
N ASN A 69 -10.72 4.33 -2.53
CA ASN A 69 -10.85 5.78 -2.62
C ASN A 69 -9.80 6.48 -1.74
N THR A 70 -9.72 7.81 -1.87
CA THR A 70 -8.73 8.61 -1.12
C THR A 70 -8.95 8.56 0.40
N ALA A 71 -10.20 8.46 0.87
CA ALA A 71 -10.48 8.38 2.29
C ALA A 71 -9.91 7.09 2.91
N ASP A 72 -10.05 5.94 2.24
CA ASP A 72 -9.44 4.68 2.68
C ASP A 72 -7.92 4.82 2.85
N ALA A 73 -7.24 5.45 1.88
CA ALA A 73 -5.80 5.68 1.96
C ALA A 73 -5.41 6.60 3.12
N MET A 74 -6.20 7.65 3.35
CA MET A 74 -6.00 8.58 4.46
C MET A 74 -6.23 7.92 5.81
N ASP A 75 -7.19 6.99 5.90
CA ASP A 75 -7.43 6.21 7.12
C ASP A 75 -6.26 5.29 7.44
N VAL A 76 -5.69 4.61 6.42
CA VAL A 76 -4.46 3.81 6.58
C VAL A 76 -3.30 4.68 7.08
N LEU A 77 -3.10 5.87 6.50
CA LEU A 77 -2.09 6.83 6.95
C LEU A 77 -2.31 7.26 8.41
N ARG A 78 -3.56 7.52 8.79
CA ARG A 78 -3.92 7.94 10.15
C ARG A 78 -3.63 6.83 11.16
N VAL A 79 -4.11 5.62 10.90
CA VAL A 79 -3.89 4.44 11.76
C VAL A 79 -2.40 4.19 11.95
N GLY A 80 -1.62 4.18 10.85
CA GLY A 80 -0.19 3.94 10.95
C GLY A 80 0.56 5.03 11.72
N ASN A 81 0.16 6.30 11.62
CA ASN A 81 0.73 7.37 12.41
C ASN A 81 0.41 7.26 13.91
N ASP A 82 -0.82 6.88 14.24
CA ASP A 82 -1.21 6.65 15.64
C ASP A 82 -0.41 5.48 16.24
N ASN A 83 -0.29 4.38 15.50
CA ASN A 83 0.51 3.22 15.91
C ASN A 83 1.99 3.57 16.05
N ARG A 84 2.55 4.37 15.14
CA ARG A 84 3.93 4.87 15.22
C ARG A 84 4.16 5.68 16.50
N ARG A 85 3.19 6.52 16.88
CA ARG A 85 3.26 7.30 18.12
C ARG A 85 3.25 6.41 19.37
N VAL A 86 2.39 5.40 19.37
CA VAL A 86 2.30 4.41 20.47
C VAL A 86 3.60 3.60 20.58
N ALA A 87 4.12 3.08 19.47
CA ALA A 87 5.38 2.35 19.42
C ALA A 87 6.57 3.22 19.91
N SER A 88 6.55 4.51 19.55
CA SER A 88 7.54 5.49 20.01
C SER A 88 7.54 5.65 21.53
N THR A 89 6.36 5.76 22.14
CA THR A 89 6.23 5.91 23.59
C THR A 89 6.56 4.63 24.36
N SER A 90 6.21 3.46 23.82
CA SER A 90 6.42 2.18 24.52
C SER A 90 7.85 1.67 24.46
N MET A 91 8.57 1.86 23.33
CA MET A 91 9.94 1.35 23.15
C MET A 91 11.04 2.41 23.31
N ASN A 92 10.69 3.64 23.73
CA ASN A 92 11.59 4.81 23.63
C ASN A 92 12.13 4.99 22.20
N ARG A 93 11.30 4.60 21.22
CA ARG A 93 11.59 4.78 19.80
C ARG A 93 11.42 6.26 19.52
N VAL A 94 12.51 6.97 19.27
CA VAL A 94 12.41 8.39 18.95
C VAL A 94 12.06 8.52 17.48
N SER A 95 10.94 9.16 17.17
CA SER A 95 10.46 9.37 15.80
C SER A 95 11.45 10.13 14.91
N SER A 96 12.35 10.93 15.50
CA SER A 96 13.46 11.60 14.79
C SER A 96 14.54 10.64 14.29
N ARG A 97 14.57 9.40 14.80
CA ARG A 97 15.54 8.35 14.45
C ARG A 97 14.88 7.21 13.66
N SER A 98 13.59 7.33 13.33
CA SER A 98 12.88 6.37 12.49
C SER A 98 12.46 6.99 11.16
N HIS A 99 12.48 6.18 10.11
CA HIS A 99 11.94 6.52 8.81
C HIS A 99 10.58 5.83 8.65
N ALA A 100 9.53 6.59 8.37
CA ALA A 100 8.21 6.05 8.08
C ALA A 100 8.01 6.01 6.56
N VAL A 101 7.58 4.86 6.04
CA VAL A 101 7.44 4.60 4.61
C VAL A 101 6.03 4.11 4.32
N PHE A 102 5.26 4.97 3.67
CA PHE A 102 3.94 4.63 3.14
C PHE A 102 4.07 4.25 1.66
N VAL A 103 3.50 3.11 1.27
CA VAL A 103 3.54 2.59 -0.09
C VAL A 103 2.13 2.44 -0.61
N LEU A 104 1.82 3.07 -1.75
CA LEU A 104 0.58 2.87 -2.47
C LEU A 104 0.88 2.15 -3.79
N THR A 105 0.45 0.90 -3.88
CA THR A 105 0.62 0.05 -5.06
C THR A 105 -0.65 0.08 -5.90
N VAL A 106 -0.56 0.62 -7.11
CA VAL A 106 -1.68 0.64 -8.07
C VAL A 106 -1.42 -0.37 -9.18
N LYS A 107 -2.36 -1.27 -9.40
CA LYS A 107 -2.34 -2.27 -10.47
C LYS A 107 -3.42 -1.96 -11.49
N ASN A 108 -3.03 -2.04 -12.75
CA ASN A 108 -3.92 -1.87 -13.89
C ASN A 108 -4.06 -3.23 -14.59
N VAL A 109 -5.26 -3.78 -14.63
CA VAL A 109 -5.56 -5.01 -15.35
C VAL A 109 -6.18 -4.60 -16.68
N ILE A 110 -5.40 -4.78 -17.75
CA ILE A 110 -5.84 -4.58 -19.12
C ILE A 110 -6.34 -5.94 -19.63
N SER A 111 -7.65 -6.08 -19.74
CA SER A 111 -8.30 -7.25 -20.35
C SER A 111 -8.22 -7.12 -21.87
N ASN A 112 -7.70 -8.15 -22.54
CA ASN A 112 -7.49 -8.21 -23.98
C ASN A 112 -8.69 -8.82 -24.71
#